data_AF-A0A376BA26-F1
#
_entry.id   AF-A0A376BA26-F1
#
_cell.length_a   1.000
_cell.length_b   1.000
_cell.length_c   1.000
_cell.angle_alpha   90.00
_cell.angle_beta   90.00
_cell.angle_gamma   90.00
#
_symmetry.space_group_name_H-M   'P 1'
#
loop_
_entity.id
_entity.type
_entity.pdbx_description
1 polymer ?
#
loop_
_entity_poly.entity_id
_entity_poly.type
_entity_poly.pdbx_seq_one_letter_code
_entity_poly.pdbx_strand_id
1 'polypeptide(L)'
;MEKDIEEKFMHGGRGPGGQKINKSNSKVQLRHIPTGIVVNCQETRSRDKNRKIARLKLAMEIERFKNDDNMSARDIGLLKLNQQNKKSAMKRSQLKHEIHKKENELNRLKQLEDDEELIKKMFK
;
A
#
# COMPACT_ATOMS: atom_id res chain seq x y z
N MET A 1 3.83 -29.73 -8.39
CA MET A 1 3.95 -28.26 -8.43
C MET A 1 3.24 -27.65 -9.63
N GLU A 2 3.66 -27.85 -10.89
CA GLU A 2 2.87 -27.27 -12.01
C GLU A 2 1.52 -27.96 -12.24
N LYS A 3 1.38 -29.24 -11.88
CA LYS A 3 0.13 -30.01 -12.03
C LYS A 3 -0.97 -29.59 -11.05
N ASP A 4 -0.61 -28.86 -9.99
CA ASP A 4 -1.51 -28.51 -8.88
C ASP A 4 -2.00 -27.05 -8.96
N ILE A 5 -1.70 -26.37 -10.07
CA ILE A 5 -1.99 -24.96 -10.29
C ILE A 5 -2.92 -24.82 -11.49
N GLU A 6 -4.08 -24.20 -11.25
CA GLU A 6 -4.98 -23.78 -12.31
C GLU A 6 -4.70 -22.33 -12.70
N GLU A 7 -4.45 -22.11 -13.99
CA GLU A 7 -4.17 -20.79 -14.55
C GLU A 7 -5.38 -20.25 -15.33
N LYS A 8 -5.75 -19.00 -15.05
CA LYS A 8 -6.79 -18.26 -15.77
C LYS A 8 -6.29 -16.89 -16.19
N PHE A 9 -6.60 -16.51 -17.42
CA PHE A 9 -6.36 -15.16 -17.93
C PHE A 9 -7.65 -14.36 -17.88
N MET A 10 -7.57 -13.15 -17.34
CA MET A 10 -8.68 -12.23 -17.24
C MET A 10 -8.36 -10.89 -17.91
N HIS A 11 -9.41 -10.19 -18.32
CA HIS A 11 -9.31 -8.80 -18.72
C HIS A 11 -8.99 -7.92 -17.50
N GLY A 12 -8.31 -6.80 -17.73
CA GLY A 12 -8.16 -5.75 -16.72
C GLY A 12 -9.55 -5.34 -16.22
N GLY A 13 -9.74 -5.29 -14.90
CA GLY A 13 -11.05 -4.98 -14.32
C GLY A 13 -11.60 -3.63 -14.77
N ARG A 14 -12.88 -3.35 -14.49
CA ARG A 14 -13.53 -2.04 -14.74
C ARG A 14 -13.05 -0.94 -13.77
N GLY A 15 -11.76 -0.89 -13.47
CA GLY A 15 -11.16 0.14 -12.63
C GLY A 15 -10.74 1.38 -13.43
N PRO A 16 -10.28 2.45 -12.75
CA PRO A 16 -9.63 3.58 -13.39
C PRO A 16 -8.36 3.09 -14.10
N GLY A 17 -8.49 2.83 -15.40
CA GLY A 17 -7.44 2.30 -16.26
C GLY A 17 -7.76 2.66 -17.71
N GLY A 18 -6.72 2.94 -18.50
CA GLY A 18 -6.91 3.27 -19.91
C GLY A 18 -7.54 2.13 -20.71
N GLN A 19 -8.11 2.44 -21.88
CA GLN A 19 -8.76 1.48 -22.77
C GLN A 19 -7.91 0.22 -23.03
N LYS A 20 -6.59 0.40 -23.15
CA LYS A 20 -5.63 -0.67 -23.38
C LYS A 20 -5.58 -1.70 -22.24
N ILE A 21 -5.71 -1.26 -20.99
CA ILE A 21 -5.65 -2.13 -19.81
C ILE A 21 -6.95 -2.92 -19.68
N ASN A 22 -8.09 -2.26 -19.90
CA ASN A 22 -9.41 -2.87 -19.72
C ASN A 22 -9.72 -3.91 -20.81
N LYS A 23 -9.19 -3.73 -22.02
CA LYS A 23 -9.38 -4.67 -23.14
C LYS A 23 -8.32 -5.77 -23.22
N SER A 24 -7.14 -5.58 -22.61
CA SER A 24 -6.08 -6.59 -22.69
C SER A 24 -6.31 -7.73 -21.69
N ASN A 25 -6.15 -8.96 -22.17
CA ASN A 25 -6.20 -10.17 -21.34
C ASN A 25 -4.83 -10.46 -20.68
N SER A 26 -4.23 -9.44 -20.06
CA SER A 26 -2.88 -9.52 -19.46
C SER A 26 -2.90 -9.86 -17.97
N LYS A 27 -4.06 -9.82 -17.31
CA LYS A 27 -4.20 -10.17 -15.89
C LYS A 27 -4.18 -11.69 -15.74
N VAL A 28 -3.34 -12.19 -14.85
CA VAL A 28 -3.20 -13.62 -14.57
C VAL A 28 -3.79 -13.92 -13.20
N GLN A 29 -4.61 -14.96 -13.12
CA GLN A 29 -5.06 -15.56 -11.87
C GLN A 29 -4.51 -16.98 -11.80
N LEU A 30 -3.83 -17.29 -10.69
CA LEU A 30 -3.38 -18.63 -10.39
C LEU A 30 -4.10 -19.13 -9.14
N ARG A 31 -4.62 -20.35 -9.19
CA ARG A 31 -5.22 -21.04 -8.06
C ARG A 31 -4.42 -22.30 -7.74
N HIS A 32 -3.96 -22.44 -6.51
CA HIS A 32 -3.38 -23.70 -6.04
C HIS A 32 -4.52 -24.62 -5.57
N ILE A 33 -4.69 -25.75 -6.24
CA ILE A 33 -5.80 -26.68 -6.02
C ILE A 33 -5.84 -27.23 -4.58
N PRO A 34 -4.74 -27.74 -4.00
CA PRO A 34 -4.81 -28.41 -2.69
C PRO A 34 -4.95 -27.43 -1.51
N THR A 35 -4.45 -26.19 -1.61
CA THR A 35 -4.61 -25.20 -0.53
C THR A 35 -5.77 -24.23 -0.77
N GLY A 36 -6.36 -24.21 -1.95
CA GLY A 36 -7.41 -23.26 -2.34
C GLY A 36 -6.95 -21.81 -2.48
N ILE A 37 -5.65 -21.52 -2.33
CA ILE A 37 -5.10 -20.16 -2.40
C ILE A 37 -5.20 -19.62 -3.82
N VAL A 38 -5.77 -18.43 -3.97
CA VAL A 38 -5.92 -17.74 -5.26
C VAL A 38 -5.12 -16.44 -5.25
N VAL A 39 -4.24 -16.29 -6.24
CA VAL A 39 -3.43 -15.08 -6.43
C VAL A 39 -3.75 -14.45 -7.77
N ASN A 40 -3.97 -13.13 -7.77
CA ASN A 40 -4.17 -12.33 -8.96
C ASN A 40 -2.96 -11.41 -9.19
N CYS A 41 -2.51 -11.27 -10.43
CA CYS A 41 -1.39 -10.41 -10.79
C CYS A 41 -1.67 -9.59 -12.07
N GLN A 42 -1.51 -8.27 -11.96
CA GLN A 42 -1.64 -7.30 -13.05
C GLN A 42 -0.63 -6.17 -12.87
N GLU A 43 0.66 -6.49 -12.90
CA GLU A 43 1.72 -5.49 -12.72
C GLU A 43 2.23 -4.90 -14.03
N THR A 44 2.25 -5.71 -15.09
CA THR A 44 2.80 -5.29 -16.39
C THR A 44 1.79 -5.47 -17.52
N ARG A 45 2.10 -4.86 -18.67
CA ARG A 45 1.35 -5.09 -19.91
C ARG A 45 1.58 -6.47 -20.54
N SER A 46 2.58 -7.22 -20.08
CA SER A 46 2.97 -8.53 -20.64
C SER A 46 2.40 -9.65 -19.78
N ARG A 47 1.64 -10.56 -20.42
CA ARG A 47 1.06 -11.74 -19.78
C ARG A 47 2.14 -12.66 -19.21
N ASP A 48 3.23 -12.91 -19.94
CA ASP A 48 4.29 -13.82 -19.50
C ASP A 48 5.05 -13.30 -18.29
N LYS A 49 5.30 -11.99 -18.24
CA LYS A 49 5.86 -11.34 -17.04
C LYS A 49 4.91 -11.47 -15.85
N ASN A 50 3.62 -11.20 -16.06
CA ASN A 50 2.61 -11.34 -15.01
C ASN A 50 2.48 -12.79 -14.52
N ARG A 51 2.63 -13.79 -15.40
CA ARG A 51 2.63 -15.20 -15.05
C ARG A 51 3.82 -15.59 -14.16
N LYS A 52 5.03 -15.12 -14.48
CA LYS A 52 6.22 -15.33 -13.64
C LYS A 52 6.04 -14.71 -12.25
N ILE A 53 5.55 -13.46 -12.20
CA ILE A 53 5.30 -12.76 -10.94
C ILE A 53 4.20 -13.44 -10.12
N ALA A 54 3.11 -13.86 -10.77
CA ALA A 54 2.01 -14.57 -10.10
C ALA A 54 2.47 -15.88 -9.46
N ARG A 55 3.36 -16.64 -10.13
CA ARG A 55 3.93 -17.87 -9.57
C ARG A 55 4.81 -17.60 -8.34
N LEU A 56 5.66 -16.57 -8.39
CA LEU A 56 6.48 -16.18 -7.23
C LEU A 56 5.59 -15.81 -6.04
N LYS A 57 4.53 -15.04 -6.28
CA LYS A 57 3.56 -14.68 -5.24
C LYS A 57 2.81 -15.90 -4.69
N LEU A 58 2.39 -16.81 -5.56
CA LEU A 58 1.70 -18.04 -5.15
C LEU A 58 2.62 -18.93 -4.31
N ALA A 59 3.89 -19.09 -4.70
CA ALA A 59 4.87 -19.86 -3.93
C ALA A 59 5.08 -19.26 -2.54
N MET A 60 5.24 -17.93 -2.45
CA MET A 60 5.37 -17.24 -1.17
C MET A 60 4.13 -17.41 -0.29
N GLU A 61 2.93 -17.36 -0.86
CA GLU A 61 1.70 -17.53 -0.09
C GLU A 61 1.50 -18.97 0.39
N ILE A 62 1.87 -19.96 -0.44
CA ILE A 62 1.88 -21.38 -0.03
C ILE A 62 2.91 -21.61 1.08
N GLU A 63 4.09 -21.01 0.97
CA GLU A 63 5.13 -21.09 1.99
C GLU A 63 4.66 -20.46 3.30
N ARG A 64 4.04 -19.28 3.24
CA ARG A 64 3.41 -18.64 4.41
C ARG A 64 2.34 -19.52 5.03
N PHE A 65 1.46 -20.12 4.23
CA PHE A 65 0.43 -21.02 4.72
C PHE A 65 1.01 -22.23 5.45
N LYS A 66 2.10 -22.82 4.92
CA LYS A 66 2.82 -23.92 5.59
C LYS A 66 3.61 -23.48 6.82
N ASN A 67 4.10 -22.24 6.81
CA ASN A 67 4.89 -21.67 7.90
C ASN A 67 4.01 -21.07 9.00
N ASP A 68 2.76 -20.71 8.75
CA ASP A 68 1.82 -20.27 9.80
C ASP A 68 1.58 -21.41 10.80
N ASP A 69 1.61 -22.67 10.33
CA ASP A 69 1.60 -23.86 11.19
C ASP A 69 2.91 -24.02 12.00
N ASN A 70 4.01 -23.37 11.60
CA ASN A 70 5.35 -23.51 12.19
C ASN A 70 5.93 -22.19 12.74
N MET A 71 5.17 -21.10 12.75
CA MET A 71 5.67 -19.81 13.21
C MET A 71 5.80 -19.85 14.72
N SER A 72 7.04 -19.90 15.19
CA SER A 72 7.36 -19.82 16.61
C SER A 72 6.70 -18.58 17.20
N ALA A 73 6.17 -18.68 18.42
CA ALA A 73 5.57 -17.56 19.14
C ALA A 73 6.47 -16.31 19.18
N ARG A 74 7.80 -16.53 19.08
CA ARG A 74 8.81 -15.48 18.97
C ARG A 74 8.67 -14.64 17.69
N ASP A 75 8.48 -15.27 16.54
CA ASP A 75 8.38 -14.58 15.24
C ASP A 75 7.07 -13.80 15.13
N ILE A 76 5.98 -14.35 15.69
CA ILE A 76 4.69 -13.65 15.85
C ILE A 76 4.88 -12.40 16.73
N GLY A 77 5.63 -12.52 17.83
CA GLY A 77 5.95 -11.39 18.71
C GLY A 77 6.75 -10.29 18.01
N LEU A 78 7.78 -10.67 17.24
CA LEU A 78 8.61 -9.75 16.46
C LEU A 78 7.79 -9.00 15.39
N LEU A 79 6.91 -9.68 14.66
CA LEU A 79 6.05 -9.05 13.66
C LEU A 79 5.06 -8.07 14.29
N LYS A 80 4.44 -8.44 15.42
CA LYS A 80 3.55 -7.54 16.17
C LYS A 80 4.28 -6.28 16.65
N LEU A 81 5.49 -6.43 17.20
CA LEU A 81 6.32 -5.31 17.63
C LEU A 81 6.67 -4.38 16.46
N ASN A 82 7.08 -4.94 15.31
CA ASN A 82 7.43 -4.16 14.14
C ASN A 82 6.21 -3.40 13.57
N GLN A 83 5.04 -4.04 13.55
CA GLN A 83 3.79 -3.36 13.18
C GLN A 83 3.43 -2.22 14.15
N GLN A 84 3.62 -2.39 15.45
CA GLN A 84 3.43 -1.32 16.44
C GLN A 84 4.39 -0.15 16.22
N ASN A 85 5.67 -0.45 15.98
CA ASN A 85 6.68 0.57 15.69
C ASN A 85 6.39 1.36 14.41
N LYS A 86 5.90 0.69 13.35
CA LYS A 86 5.49 1.36 12.12
C LYS A 86 4.29 2.27 12.33
N LYS A 87 3.29 1.83 13.12
CA LYS A 87 2.11 2.64 13.47
C LYS A 87 2.49 3.85 14.31
N SER A 88 3.38 3.69 15.30
CA SER A 88 3.81 4.80 16.15
C SER A 88 4.66 5.82 15.38
N ALA A 89 5.53 5.37 14.47
CA ALA A 89 6.29 6.24 13.58
C ALA A 89 5.38 7.07 12.66
N MET A 90 4.35 6.45 12.06
CA MET A 90 3.36 7.16 11.25
C MET A 90 2.62 8.23 12.06
N LYS A 91 2.14 7.90 13.27
CA LYS A 91 1.47 8.88 14.14
C LYS A 91 2.38 10.06 14.50
N ARG A 92 3.64 9.80 14.83
CA ARG A 92 4.63 10.85 15.13
C ARG A 92 4.85 11.77 13.92
N SER A 93 4.95 11.20 12.72
CA SER A 93 5.08 11.98 11.48
C SER A 93 3.86 12.85 11.21
N GLN A 94 2.65 12.30 11.39
CA GLN A 94 1.39 13.04 11.23
C GLN A 94 1.30 14.21 12.22
N LEU A 95 1.59 13.95 13.51
CA LEU A 95 1.58 14.98 14.54
C LEU A 95 2.59 16.10 14.23
N LYS A 96 3.80 15.76 13.77
CA LYS A 96 4.80 16.76 13.37
C LYS A 96 4.28 17.67 12.24
N HIS A 97 3.60 17.09 11.25
CA HIS A 97 3.02 17.85 10.15
C HIS A 97 1.88 18.77 10.62
N GLU A 98 1.02 18.29 11.53
CA GLU A 98 -0.04 19.11 12.12
C GLU A 98 0.51 20.27 12.96
N ILE A 99 1.55 20.03 13.76
CA ILE A 99 2.22 21.07 14.56
C ILE A 99 2.77 22.16 13.63
N HIS A 100 3.55 21.77 12.61
CA HIS A 100 4.13 22.73 11.68
C HIS A 100 3.06 23.54 10.93
N LYS A 101 1.92 22.92 10.61
CA LYS A 101 0.80 23.62 9.99
C LYS A 101 0.20 24.68 10.92
N LYS A 102 0.00 24.36 12.20
CA LYS A 102 -0.50 25.29 13.21
C LYS A 102 0.48 26.43 13.49
N GLU A 103 1.78 26.15 13.55
CA GLU A 103 2.82 27.17 13.73
C GLU A 103 2.82 28.17 12.57
N ASN A 104 2.74 27.69 11.33
CA ASN A 104 2.63 28.55 10.15
C ASN A 104 1.38 29.43 10.19
N GLU A 105 0.24 28.87 10.59
CA GLU A 105 -1.02 29.60 10.70
C GLU A 105 -0.96 30.67 11.79
N LEU A 106 -0.38 30.34 12.95
CA LEU A 106 -0.14 31.29 14.03
C LEU A 106 0.79 32.43 13.61
N ASN A 107 1.88 32.11 12.92
CA ASN A 107 2.83 33.12 12.42
C ASN A 107 2.15 34.06 11.40
N ARG A 108 1.29 33.51 10.54
CA ARG A 108 0.51 34.31 9.59
C ARG A 108 -0.48 35.23 10.29
N LEU A 109 -1.15 34.76 11.34
CA LEU A 109 -2.06 35.57 12.14
C LEU A 109 -1.33 36.72 12.85
N LYS A 110 -0.18 36.42 13.48
CA LYS A 110 0.67 37.45 14.10
C LYS A 110 1.12 38.51 13.10
N GLN A 111 1.52 38.09 11.91
CA GLN A 111 1.96 39.02 10.87
C GLN A 111 0.81 39.95 10.43
N LEU A 112 -0.42 39.43 10.32
CA LEU A 112 -1.60 40.26 10.04
C LEU A 112 -1.91 41.24 11.18
N GLU A 113 -1.74 40.81 12.43
CA GLU A 113 -1.96 41.65 13.61
C GLU A 113 -0.92 42.79 13.69
N ASP A 114 0.35 42.49 13.41
CA ASP A 114 1.43 43.47 13.29
C ASP A 114 1.18 44.46 12.14
N ASP A 115 0.72 43.96 10.98
CA ASP A 115 0.36 44.80 9.82
C ASP A 115 -0.82 45.73 10.14
N GLU A 116 -1.84 45.25 10.86
CA GLU A 116 -2.98 46.05 11.33
C GLU A 116 -2.55 47.16 12.31
N GLU A 117 -1.67 46.85 13.26
CA GLU A 117 -1.12 47.86 14.17
C GLU A 117 -0.32 48.93 13.42
N LEU A 118 0.45 48.54 12.40
CA LEU A 118 1.25 49.44 11.59
C LEU A 118 0.37 50.38 10.78
N ILE A 119 -0.69 49.86 10.15
CA ILE A 119 -1.71 50.66 9.45
C ILE A 119 -2.35 51.67 10.42
N LYS A 120 -2.72 51.22 11.62
CA LYS A 120 -3.37 52.08 12.63
C LYS A 120 -2.44 53.20 13.14
N LYS A 121 -1.12 52.97 13.16
CA LYS A 121 -0.11 54.00 13.43
C LYS A 121 0.11 54.97 12.27
N MET A 122 -0.05 54.52 11.02
CA MET A 122 0.15 55.36 9.83
C MET A 122 -0.99 56.34 9.57
N PHE A 123 -2.23 56.00 9.95
CA PHE A 123 -3.43 56.80 9.72
C PHE A 123 -3.93 57.58 10.95
N LYS A 124 -3.06 57.80 11.94
CA LYS A 124 -3.34 58.57 13.17
C LYS A 124 -2.36 59.73 13.29
#